data_AF-X0T737-F1
#
_entry.id   AF-X0T737-F1
#
_cell.length_a   1.000
_cell.length_b   1.000
_cell.length_c   1.000
_cell.angle_alpha   90.00
_cell.angle_beta   90.00
_cell.angle_gamma   90.00
#
_symmetry.space_group_name_H-M   'P 1'
#
loop_
_entity.id
_entity.type
_entity.pdbx_description
1 polymer ?
#
loop_
_entity_poly.entity_id
_entity_poly.type
_entity_poly.pdbx_seq_one_letter_code
_entity_poly.pdbx_strand_id
1 'polypeptide(L)'
;YGYWACPCRLASGKKSEDLDIICPCDYRDADIAEYGTCYCALYVSQAVLDGKKEVGPIPERRPSQEERNQRREKSIAGVSDLSKPVWRCTVCGYLCGRDEPPEVCPICKAKKERFERFI
;
A
#
# COMPACT_ATOMS: atom_id res chain seq x y z
N TYR A 1 14.44 13.85 -5.30
CA TYR A 1 13.64 14.07 -4.07
C TYR A 1 14.27 13.50 -2.80
N GLY A 2 15.21 12.55 -2.85
CA GLY A 2 15.86 12.01 -1.64
C GLY A 2 15.06 10.91 -0.92
N TYR A 3 14.01 10.39 -1.54
CA TYR A 3 13.23 9.25 -1.07
C TYR A 3 12.73 8.44 -2.28
N TRP A 4 12.36 7.19 -2.03
CA TRP A 4 11.88 6.25 -3.06
C TRP A 4 10.43 6.55 -3.45
N ALA A 5 10.21 7.67 -4.13
CA ALA A 5 8.90 7.97 -4.70
C ALA A 5 8.46 6.89 -5.70
N CYS A 6 7.16 6.61 -5.78
CA CYS A 6 6.59 5.73 -6.80
C CYS A 6 7.01 6.20 -8.20
N PRO A 7 7.61 5.33 -9.04
CA PRO A 7 8.24 5.76 -10.28
C PRO A 7 7.26 6.21 -11.36
N CYS A 8 5.99 5.81 -11.29
CA CYS A 8 4.96 6.19 -12.26
C CYS A 8 3.97 7.25 -11.73
N ARG A 9 4.26 7.87 -10.58
CA ARG A 9 3.46 8.97 -10.04
C ARG A 9 4.29 10.25 -9.95
N LEU A 10 3.62 11.38 -10.13
CA LEU A 10 4.25 12.68 -9.90
C LEU A 10 4.41 12.93 -8.40
N ALA A 11 5.66 12.93 -7.94
CA ALA A 11 6.02 13.30 -6.58
C ALA A 11 5.97 14.82 -6.40
N SER A 12 5.52 15.30 -5.24
CA SER A 12 5.57 16.74 -4.90
C SER A 12 6.99 17.21 -4.55
N GLY A 13 7.88 16.25 -4.29
CA GLY A 13 9.25 16.49 -3.84
C GLY A 13 9.37 16.78 -2.35
N LYS A 14 8.25 16.81 -1.61
CA LYS A 14 8.21 16.93 -0.15
C LYS A 14 7.81 15.58 0.43
N LYS A 15 8.76 14.91 1.11
CA LYS A 15 8.56 13.57 1.68
C LYS A 15 7.29 13.44 2.53
N SER A 16 6.96 14.47 3.32
CA SER A 16 5.77 14.48 4.18
C SER A 16 4.44 14.47 3.42
N GLU A 17 4.41 14.93 2.18
CA GLU A 17 3.20 14.95 1.33
C GLU A 17 3.07 13.69 0.47
N ASP A 18 4.15 12.91 0.36
CA ASP A 18 4.27 11.75 -0.53
C ASP A 18 4.45 10.43 0.24
N LEU A 19 4.27 10.41 1.56
CA LEU A 19 4.41 9.20 2.38
C LEU A 19 3.58 8.03 1.82
N ASP A 20 2.38 8.34 1.33
CA ASP A 20 1.44 7.39 0.73
C ASP A 20 1.96 6.73 -0.55
N ILE A 21 2.87 7.40 -1.26
CA ILE A 21 3.46 6.93 -2.51
C ILE A 21 4.95 6.57 -2.42
N ILE A 22 5.54 6.56 -1.22
CA ILE A 22 6.89 5.99 -1.03
C ILE A 22 6.79 4.48 -1.33
N CYS A 23 7.63 3.97 -2.22
CA CYS A 23 7.62 2.57 -2.60
C CYS A 23 8.11 1.68 -1.43
N PRO A 24 7.36 0.64 -1.05
CA PRO A 24 6.06 0.23 -1.58
C PRO A 24 4.88 1.06 -1.06
N CYS A 25 4.07 1.63 -1.97
CA CYS A 25 3.00 2.57 -1.64
C CYS A 25 1.81 1.94 -0.89
N ASP A 26 0.98 2.80 -0.29
CA ASP A 26 -0.23 2.41 0.45
C ASP A 26 -1.28 1.74 -0.43
N TYR A 27 -1.23 1.93 -1.74
CA TYR A 27 -2.21 1.36 -2.69
C TYR A 27 -1.85 -0.06 -3.15
N ARG A 28 -0.58 -0.45 -3.02
CA ARG A 28 -0.01 -1.66 -3.63
C ARG A 28 -0.82 -2.93 -3.36
N ASP A 29 -1.13 -3.22 -2.10
CA ASP A 29 -1.71 -4.53 -1.76
C ASP A 29 -3.16 -4.67 -2.25
N ALA A 30 -3.93 -3.59 -2.19
CA ALA A 30 -5.29 -3.57 -2.75
C ALA A 30 -5.25 -3.69 -4.29
N ASP A 31 -4.30 -3.01 -4.94
CA ASP A 31 -4.10 -3.13 -6.39
C ASP A 31 -3.74 -4.56 -6.81
N ILE A 32 -2.79 -5.20 -6.10
CA ILE A 32 -2.40 -6.58 -6.40
C ILE A 32 -3.55 -7.55 -6.15
N ALA A 33 -4.30 -7.38 -5.06
CA ALA A 33 -5.43 -8.25 -4.73
C ALA A 33 -6.54 -8.15 -5.80
N GLU A 34 -6.92 -6.94 -6.20
CA GLU A 34 -8.02 -6.72 -7.14
C GLU A 34 -7.58 -6.92 -8.60
N TYR A 35 -6.48 -6.29 -9.02
CA TYR A 35 -6.06 -6.21 -10.42
C TYR A 35 -4.90 -7.13 -10.77
N GLY A 36 -4.24 -7.72 -9.78
CA GLY A 36 -3.10 -8.62 -10.00
C GLY A 36 -1.75 -7.92 -10.15
N THR A 37 -1.71 -6.59 -10.21
CA THR A 37 -0.47 -5.81 -10.23
C THR A 37 -0.65 -4.52 -9.44
N CYS A 38 0.43 -3.94 -8.92
CA CYS A 38 0.39 -2.57 -8.38
C CYS A 38 0.36 -1.53 -9.52
N TYR A 39 0.06 -0.27 -9.22
CA TYR A 39 -0.06 0.79 -10.25
C TYR A 39 1.13 0.91 -11.24
N CYS A 40 2.37 0.72 -10.79
CA CYS A 40 3.55 0.72 -11.67
C CYS A 40 3.88 -0.63 -12.32
N ALA A 41 3.06 -1.67 -12.08
CA ALA A 41 3.32 -3.07 -12.42
C ALA A 41 4.65 -3.66 -11.86
N LEU A 42 5.31 -2.99 -10.91
CA LEU A 42 6.53 -3.48 -10.27
C LEU A 42 6.30 -4.75 -9.42
N TYR A 43 5.13 -4.84 -8.80
CA TYR A 43 4.70 -6.00 -8.03
C TYR A 43 3.51 -6.64 -8.73
N VAL A 44 3.53 -7.97 -8.82
CA VAL A 44 2.47 -8.79 -9.45
C VAL A 44 2.01 -9.89 -8.49
N SER A 45 0.78 -10.34 -8.67
CA SER A 45 0.23 -11.47 -7.92
C SER A 45 0.80 -12.79 -8.45
N GLN A 46 0.71 -13.84 -7.63
CA GLN A 46 1.10 -15.19 -8.06
C GLN A 46 0.27 -15.66 -9.27
N ALA A 47 -1.01 -15.28 -9.35
CA ALA A 47 -1.85 -15.63 -10.49
C ALA A 47 -1.34 -15.03 -11.81
N VAL A 48 -0.81 -13.80 -11.77
CA VAL A 48 -0.16 -13.18 -12.94
C VAL A 48 1.14 -13.90 -13.27
N LEU A 49 1.98 -14.18 -12.27
CA LEU A 49 3.25 -14.88 -12.45
C LEU A 49 3.06 -16.30 -13.05
N ASP A 50 2.00 -16.99 -12.64
CA ASP A 50 1.63 -18.32 -13.12
C ASP A 50 0.95 -18.29 -14.51
N GLY A 51 0.72 -17.12 -15.11
CA GLY A 51 -0.01 -16.98 -16.36
C GLY A 51 -1.52 -17.27 -16.26
N LYS A 52 -2.07 -17.33 -15.04
CA LYS A 52 -3.50 -17.58 -14.77
C LYS A 52 -4.35 -16.32 -14.82
N LYS A 53 -3.73 -15.14 -14.80
CA LYS A 53 -4.37 -13.83 -14.91
C LYS A 53 -3.55 -12.95 -15.84
N GLU A 54 -4.19 -12.36 -16.83
CA GLU A 54 -3.55 -11.39 -17.73
C GLU A 54 -3.37 -10.04 -17.03
N VAL A 55 -2.30 -9.33 -17.40
CA VAL A 55 -2.03 -7.97 -16.89
C VAL A 55 -2.77 -6.95 -17.74
N GLY A 56 -3.40 -5.98 -17.10
CA GLY A 56 -4.05 -4.84 -17.75
C GLY A 56 -3.80 -3.54 -17.01
N PRO A 57 -4.21 -2.40 -17.59
CA PRO A 57 -4.16 -1.10 -16.91
C PRO A 57 -5.06 -1.12 -15.67
N ILE A 58 -4.64 -0.42 -14.62
CA ILE A 58 -5.39 -0.31 -13.37
C ILE A 58 -5.70 1.16 -13.06
N PRO A 59 -6.80 1.47 -12.36
CA PRO A 59 -7.14 2.83 -11.98
C PRO A 59 -6.14 3.41 -10.96
N GLU A 60 -5.99 4.73 -10.96
CA GLU A 60 -5.26 5.44 -9.89
C GLU A 60 -6.12 5.49 -8.63
N ARG A 61 -5.70 4.79 -7.57
CA ARG A 61 -6.38 4.81 -6.26
C ARG A 61 -5.97 5.99 -5.37
N ARG A 62 -4.86 6.67 -5.70
CA ARG A 62 -4.43 7.85 -4.95
C ARG A 62 -5.49 8.94 -5.10
N PRO A 63 -6.14 9.39 -4.02
CA PRO A 63 -7.12 10.47 -4.07
C PRO A 63 -6.49 11.75 -4.62
N SER A 64 -7.28 12.69 -5.11
CA SER A 64 -6.78 14.01 -5.53
C SER A 64 -6.07 14.75 -4.39
N GLN A 65 -5.27 15.76 -4.74
CA GLN A 65 -4.57 16.58 -3.74
C GLN A 65 -5.56 17.25 -2.77
N GLU A 66 -6.70 17.72 -3.27
CA GLU A 66 -7.75 18.36 -2.44
C GLU A 66 -8.32 17.37 -1.42
N GLU A 67 -8.68 16.15 -1.85
CA GLU A 67 -9.17 15.09 -0.94
C GLU A 67 -8.12 14.69 0.10
N ARG A 68 -6.84 14.60 -0.28
CA ARG A 68 -5.74 14.28 0.67
C ARG A 68 -5.59 15.38 1.72
N ASN A 69 -5.66 16.66 1.33
CA ASN A 69 -5.57 17.78 2.25
C ASN A 69 -6.71 17.76 3.27
N GLN A 70 -7.95 17.56 2.81
CA GLN A 70 -9.13 17.46 3.67
C GLN A 70 -9.02 16.31 4.69
N ARG A 71 -8.48 15.15 4.29
CA ARG A 71 -8.26 14.02 5.19
C ARG A 71 -7.23 14.33 6.28
N ARG A 72 -6.17 15.04 5.93
CA ARG A 72 -5.09 15.44 6.86
C ARG A 72 -5.57 16.45 7.90
N GLU A 73 -6.44 17.38 7.51
CA GLU A 73 -7.05 18.34 8.44
C GLU A 73 -7.96 17.63 9.46
N LYS A 74 -8.73 16.63 9.02
CA LYS A 74 -9.61 15.82 9.88
C LYS A 74 -8.85 14.94 10.88
N SER A 75 -7.65 14.45 10.54
CA SER A 75 -6.89 13.54 11.40
C SER A 75 -6.16 14.21 12.58
N ILE A 76 -6.17 15.54 12.66
CA ILE A 76 -5.55 16.30 13.77
C ILE A 76 -6.44 16.28 15.03
N ALA A 77 -7.70 15.81 14.94
CA ALA A 77 -8.70 15.88 16.01
C ALA A 77 -8.69 14.71 17.04
N GLY A 78 -7.61 13.95 17.19
CA GLY A 78 -7.43 12.97 18.28
C GLY A 78 -7.05 11.55 17.81
N VAL A 79 -6.21 10.86 18.59
CA VAL A 79 -5.54 9.58 18.24
C VAL A 79 -6.28 8.35 18.81
N SER A 80 -7.54 8.48 19.23
CA SER A 80 -8.22 7.42 19.98
C SER A 80 -8.84 6.31 19.11
N ASP A 81 -8.95 6.49 17.80
CA ASP A 81 -9.57 5.52 16.90
C ASP A 81 -8.77 5.38 15.59
N LEU A 82 -8.15 4.22 15.39
CA LEU A 82 -7.41 3.92 14.16
C LEU A 82 -8.41 3.65 13.05
N SER A 83 -8.26 4.35 11.92
CA SER A 83 -9.15 4.19 10.77
C SER A 83 -9.09 2.82 10.09
N LYS A 84 -8.01 2.04 10.34
CA LYS A 84 -7.79 0.70 9.81
C LYS A 84 -7.06 -0.18 10.82
N PRO A 85 -7.30 -1.51 10.82
CA PRO A 85 -6.52 -2.41 11.64
C PRO A 85 -5.07 -2.44 11.19
N VAL A 86 -4.17 -2.66 12.15
CA VAL A 86 -2.74 -2.81 11.92
C VAL A 86 -2.41 -4.29 11.90
N TRP A 87 -1.77 -4.73 10.81
CA TRP A 87 -1.32 -6.10 10.62
C TRP A 87 0.18 -6.21 10.83
N ARG A 88 0.64 -7.26 11.50
CA ARG A 88 2.04 -7.56 11.75
C ARG A 88 2.45 -8.87 11.13
N CYS A 89 3.55 -8.87 10.37
CA CYS A 89 4.18 -10.10 9.91
C CYS A 89 4.88 -10.79 11.10
N THR A 90 4.44 -12.00 11.42
CA THR A 90 5.01 -12.80 12.53
C THR A 90 6.42 -13.34 12.26
N VAL A 91 6.92 -13.19 11.02
CA VAL A 91 8.27 -13.64 10.63
C VAL A 91 9.31 -12.52 10.77
N CYS A 92 9.03 -11.32 10.23
CA CYS A 92 10.00 -10.21 10.20
C CYS A 92 9.57 -8.95 10.96
N GLY A 93 8.35 -8.91 11.50
CA GLY A 93 7.83 -7.77 12.24
C GLY A 93 7.31 -6.60 11.39
N TYR A 94 7.27 -6.72 10.06
CA TYR A 94 6.68 -5.70 9.18
C TYR A 94 5.24 -5.34 9.62
N LEU A 95 4.95 -4.04 9.75
CA LEU A 95 3.67 -3.49 10.15
C LEU A 95 3.00 -2.75 8.98
N CYS A 96 1.69 -2.93 8.81
CA CYS A 96 0.90 -2.15 7.86
C CYS A 96 -0.53 -1.91 8.33
N GLY A 97 -1.02 -0.68 8.21
CA GLY A 97 -2.43 -0.31 8.47
C GLY A 97 -3.27 -0.46 7.21
N ARG A 98 -4.04 -1.55 7.11
CA ARG A 98 -4.84 -1.92 5.92
C ARG A 98 -6.07 -2.69 6.35
N ASP A 99 -7.10 -2.75 5.50
CA ASP A 99 -8.31 -3.53 5.81
C ASP A 99 -7.97 -5.02 5.94
N GLU A 100 -7.07 -5.51 5.07
CA GLU A 100 -6.54 -6.87 5.08
C GLU A 100 -5.00 -6.89 5.02
N PRO A 101 -4.34 -7.93 5.55
CA PRO A 101 -2.90 -8.09 5.43
C PRO A 101 -2.52 -8.43 3.98
N PRO A 102 -1.30 -8.10 3.55
CA PRO A 102 -0.83 -8.44 2.22
C PRO A 102 -0.77 -9.95 2.00
N GLU A 103 -1.05 -10.40 0.77
CA GLU A 103 -0.94 -11.81 0.37
C GLU A 103 0.49 -12.36 0.61
N VAL A 104 1.49 -11.51 0.38
CA VAL A 104 2.91 -11.81 0.57
C VAL A 104 3.58 -10.62 1.25
N CYS A 105 4.28 -10.88 2.35
CA CYS A 105 5.04 -9.87 3.06
C CYS A 105 6.07 -9.23 2.12
N PRO A 106 6.10 -7.90 1.97
CA PRO A 106 7.01 -7.28 1.02
C PRO A 106 8.47 -7.37 1.42
N ILE A 107 8.73 -7.53 2.73
CA ILE A 107 10.06 -7.60 3.31
C ILE A 107 10.62 -9.03 3.23
N CYS A 108 9.95 -10.01 3.83
CA CYS A 108 10.46 -11.39 3.96
C CYS A 108 9.79 -12.45 3.09
N LYS A 109 8.76 -12.07 2.32
CA LYS A 109 7.97 -12.96 1.44
C LYS A 109 7.14 -14.05 2.15
N ALA A 110 6.99 -14.00 3.46
CA ALA A 110 6.03 -14.83 4.18
C ALA A 110 4.58 -14.59 3.69
N LYS A 111 3.77 -15.65 3.61
CA LYS A 111 2.36 -15.59 3.14
C LYS A 111 1.43 -14.89 4.14
N LYS A 112 0.24 -14.50 3.67
CA LYS A 112 -0.84 -13.86 4.45
C LYS A 112 -1.16 -14.54 5.77
N GLU A 113 -1.17 -15.87 5.79
CA GLU A 113 -1.41 -16.70 6.98
C GLU A 113 -0.41 -16.45 8.13
N ARG A 114 0.73 -15.82 7.82
CA ARG A 114 1.77 -15.47 8.79
C ARG A 114 1.64 -14.01 9.27
N PHE A 115 0.51 -13.37 9.03
CA PHE A 115 0.16 -12.08 9.62
C PHE A 115 -0.83 -12.25 10.77
N GLU A 116 -0.63 -11.44 11.81
CA GLU A 116 -1.54 -11.32 12.95
C GLU A 116 -2.06 -9.88 13.04
N ARG A 117 -3.26 -9.71 13.58
CA ARG A 117 -3.77 -8.38 13.93
C ARG A 117 -3.01 -7.88 15.15
N PHE A 118 -2.40 -6.71 15.03
CA PHE A 118 -1.62 -6.05 16.07
C PHE A 118 -2.47 -5.09 16.90
N ILE A 119 -3.25 -4.22 16.23
CA ILE A 119 -4.22 -3.28 16.82
C ILE A 119 -5.44 -3.20 15.89
#